data_AF-A0A8T4MC96-F1
#
_entry.id   AF-A0A8T4MC96-F1
#
_cell.length_a   1.000
_cell.length_b   1.000
_cell.length_c   1.000
_cell.angle_alpha   90.00
_cell.angle_beta   90.00
_cell.angle_gamma   90.00
#
_symmetry.space_group_name_H-M   'P 1'
#
loop_
_entity.id
_entity.type
_entity.pdbx_description
1 polymer ?
#
loop_
_entity_poly.entity_id
_entity_poly.type
_entity_poly.pdbx_seq_one_letter_code
_entity_poly.pdbx_strand_id
1 'polypeptide(L)' 'MAETVSTGGLKQFVRPKGYSPKPTKEYKLEIDEAYNKYYERRKHERKRRTLLWIIIALIVLIGLGIWWVTRR' A
#
# COMPACT_ATOMS: atom_id res chain seq x y z
N MET A 1 -14.00 31.35 -20.02
CA MET A 1 -14.81 31.36 -18.78
C MET A 1 -14.04 30.58 -17.71
N ALA A 2 -13.55 31.26 -16.69
CA ALA A 2 -12.77 30.65 -15.60
C ALA A 2 -13.72 30.19 -14.49
N GLU A 3 -13.49 29.01 -13.91
CA GLU A 3 -14.25 28.51 -12.77
C GLU A 3 -13.51 28.84 -11.48
N THR A 4 -14.16 29.60 -10.61
CA THR A 4 -13.62 29.99 -9.29
C THR A 4 -14.01 28.91 -8.29
N VAL A 5 -13.06 28.08 -7.87
CA VAL A 5 -13.30 27.08 -6.83
C VAL A 5 -12.98 27.70 -5.48
N SER A 6 -14.01 27.94 -4.67
CA SER A 6 -13.86 28.51 -3.32
C SER A 6 -13.63 27.40 -2.31
N THR A 7 -12.38 27.18 -1.91
CA THR A 7 -12.02 26.33 -0.77
C THR A 7 -12.08 27.14 0.52
N GLY A 8 -13.30 27.38 1.01
CA GLY A 8 -13.60 27.70 2.42
C GLY A 8 -12.62 28.62 3.17
N GLY A 9 -12.19 29.73 2.58
CA GLY A 9 -11.35 30.73 3.25
C GLY A 9 -9.84 30.67 3.00
N LEU A 10 -9.32 29.70 2.23
CA LEU A 10 -7.89 29.58 1.92
C LEU A 10 -7.67 29.64 0.41
N LYS A 11 -7.14 30.79 -0.05
CA LYS A 11 -6.64 31.14 -1.40
C LYS A 11 -7.54 30.79 -2.59
N GLN A 12 -7.97 31.82 -3.34
CA GLN A 12 -8.66 31.63 -4.62
C GLN A 12 -7.68 31.15 -5.68
N PHE A 13 -7.91 29.95 -6.23
CA PHE A 13 -7.14 29.44 -7.36
C PHE A 13 -7.95 29.64 -8.64
N VAL A 14 -7.50 30.54 -9.51
CA VAL A 14 -8.08 30.70 -10.85
C VAL A 14 -7.48 29.63 -11.75
N ARG A 15 -8.21 28.53 -11.96
CA ARG A 15 -7.80 27.49 -12.91
C ARG A 15 -8.42 27.78 -14.28
N PRO A 16 -7.63 28.04 -15.33
CA PRO A 16 -8.17 28.17 -16.68
C PRO A 16 -8.77 26.82 -17.13
N LYS A 17 -10.03 26.86 -17.56
CA LYS A 17 -10.80 25.69 -18.03
C LYS A 17 -10.07 25.07 -19.23
N GLY A 18 -9.66 23.81 -19.13
CA GLY A 18 -8.88 23.10 -20.16
C GLY A 18 -7.36 23.02 -19.91
N TYR A 19 -6.86 23.60 -18.82
CA TYR A 19 -5.46 23.45 -18.43
C TYR A 19 -5.23 22.14 -17.67
N SER A 20 -5.09 21.04 -18.41
CA SER A 20 -4.44 19.84 -17.91
C SER A 20 -2.93 20.02 -18.10
N PRO A 21 -2.13 20.32 -17.06
CA PRO A 21 -0.68 20.29 -17.21
C PRO A 21 -0.34 18.88 -17.70
N LYS A 22 0.18 18.77 -18.93
CA LYS A 22 0.68 17.50 -19.44
C LYS A 22 1.82 17.12 -18.51
N PRO A 23 1.73 16.02 -17.76
CA PRO A 23 2.80 15.64 -16.86
C PRO A 23 4.06 15.45 -17.69
N THR A 24 5.08 16.25 -17.39
CA THR A 24 6.43 16.14 -17.94
C THR A 24 6.90 14.71 -17.69
N LYS A 25 7.76 14.17 -18.56
CA LYS A 25 8.25 12.77 -18.42
C LYS A 25 8.84 12.50 -17.04
N GLU A 26 9.51 13.50 -16.45
CA GLU A 26 10.05 13.48 -15.09
C GLU A 26 8.96 13.29 -14.03
N TYR A 27 7.84 14.02 -14.12
CA TYR A 27 6.73 13.90 -13.17
C TYR A 27 6.05 12.53 -13.23
N LYS A 28 6.00 11.90 -14.41
CA LYS A 28 5.51 10.51 -14.53
C LYS A 28 6.46 9.51 -13.87
N LEU A 29 7.77 9.68 -14.06
CA LEU A 29 8.79 8.83 -13.45
C LEU A 29 8.74 8.90 -11.92
N GLU A 30 8.62 10.10 -11.35
CA GLU A 30 8.50 10.28 -9.89
C GLU A 30 7.25 9.58 -9.33
N ILE A 31 6.13 9.66 -10.05
CA ILE A 31 4.90 8.96 -9.67
C ILE A 31 5.10 7.45 -9.73
N ASP A 32 5.66 6.93 -10.82
CA ASP A 32 5.88 5.49 -11.00
C ASP A 32 6.86 4.94 -9.95
N GLU A 33 7.93 5.68 -9.61
CA GLU A 33 8.83 5.32 -8.52
C GLU A 33 8.13 5.29 -7.17
N ALA A 34 7.29 6.29 -6.86
CA ALA A 34 6.53 6.32 -5.62
C ALA A 34 5.57 5.14 -5.51
N TYR A 35 4.87 4.79 -6.60
CA TYR A 35 4.02 3.61 -6.66
C TYR A 35 4.82 2.32 -6.51
N ASN A 36 5.93 2.15 -7.22
CA ASN A 36 6.78 0.97 -7.12
C ASN A 36 7.29 0.77 -5.68
N LYS A 37 7.76 1.84 -5.03
CA LYS A 37 8.23 1.79 -3.64
C LYS A 37 7.12 1.40 -2.66
N TYR A 38 5.87 1.82 -2.92
CA TYR A 38 4.71 1.39 -2.14
C TYR A 38 4.39 -0.10 -2.35
N TYR A 39 4.38 -0.57 -3.60
CA TYR A 39 4.09 -1.96 -3.93
C TYR A 39 5.15 -2.93 -3.39
N GLU A 40 6.43 -2.56 -3.44
CA GLU A 40 7.52 -3.36 -2.87
C GLU A 40 7.34 -3.55 -1.37
N ARG A 41 7.13 -2.46 -0.62
CA ARG A 41 6.87 -2.53 0.84
C ARG A 41 5.70 -3.45 1.15
N ARG A 42 4.59 -3.32 0.42
CA ARG A 42 3.38 -4.12 0.63
C ARG A 42 3.58 -5.60 0.29
N LYS A 43 4.44 -5.91 -0.69
CA LYS A 43 4.80 -7.29 -1.06
C LYS A 43 5.65 -7.96 0.02
N HIS A 44 6.58 -7.23 0.64
CA HIS A 44 7.41 -7.74 1.72
C HIS A 44 6.62 -7.98 3.02
N GLU A 45 5.68 -7.10 3.37
CA GLU A 45 4.85 -7.27 4.58
C GLU A 45 3.93 -8.49 4.51
N ARG A 46 3.29 -8.73 3.36
CA ARG A 46 2.40 -9.90 3.19
C ARG A 46 3.16 -11.22 3.31
N LYS A 47 4.32 -11.33 2.65
CA LYS A 47 5.14 -12.55 2.71
C LYS A 47 5.61 -12.85 4.14
N ARG A 48 6.03 -11.83 4.89
CA ARG A 48 6.50 -12.00 6.28
C ARG A 48 5.37 -12.42 7.22
N ARG A 49 4.16 -11.85 7.07
CA ARG A 49 2.99 -12.27 7.85
C ARG A 49 2.57 -13.71 7.55
N THR A 50 2.50 -14.09 6.28
CA THR A 50 2.15 -15.48 5.91
C THR A 50 3.18 -16.48 6.45
N LEU A 51 4.47 -16.16 6.37
CA LEU A 51 5.53 -17.03 6.87
C LEU A 51 5.48 -17.20 8.40
N LEU A 52 5.17 -16.14 9.14
CA LEU A 52 4.92 -16.22 10.59
C LEU A 52 3.72 -17.11 10.92
N TRP A 53 2.62 -17.00 10.19
CA TRP A 53 1.44 -17.87 10.39
C TRP A 53 1.75 -19.35 10.13
N ILE A 54 2.56 -19.65 9.11
CA ILE A 54 2.99 -21.02 8.81
C ILE A 54 3.83 -21.59 9.97
N ILE A 55 4.75 -20.80 10.53
CA ILE A 55 5.57 -21.23 11.68
C ILE A 55 4.68 -21.51 12.90
N ILE A 56 3.73 -20.64 13.20
CA ILE A 56 2.79 -20.83 14.31
C ILE A 56 1.97 -22.11 14.11
N ALA A 57 1.46 -22.34 12.90
CA ALA A 57 0.69 -23.55 12.58
C ALA A 57 1.53 -24.82 12.78
N LEU A 58 2.80 -24.82 12.35
CA LEU A 58 3.72 -25.95 12.57
C LEU A 58 3.95 -26.24 14.06
N ILE A 59 4.17 -25.21 14.88
CA ILE A 59 4.37 -25.37 16.33
C ILE A 59 3.12 -25.99 16.97
N VAL A 60 1.93 -25.52 16.58
CA VAL A 60 0.65 -26.07 17.08
C VAL A 60 0.48 -27.53 16.67
N LEU A 61 0.78 -27.89 15.43
CA LEU A 61 0.70 -29.27 14.94
C LEU A 61 1.68 -30.20 15.69
N ILE A 62 2.91 -29.75 15.94
CA ILE A 62 3.89 -30.51 16.72
C ILE A 62 3.39 -30.70 18.16
N GLY A 63 2.90 -29.64 18.80
CA GLY A 63 2.35 -29.71 20.16
C GLY A 63 1.16 -30.67 20.27
N LEU A 64 0.24 -30.61 19.32
CA LEU A 64 -0.91 -31.53 19.24
C LEU A 64 -0.45 -32.98 18.99
N GLY A 65 0.56 -33.19 18.15
CA GLY A 65 1.13 -34.52 17.90
C GLY A 65 1.73 -35.13 19.17
N ILE A 66 2.54 -34.36 19.90
CA ILE A 66 3.13 -34.80 21.17
C ILE A 66 2.04 -35.12 22.20
N TRP A 67 1.03 -34.25 22.32
CA TRP A 67 -0.11 -34.46 23.22
C TRP A 67 -0.91 -35.71 22.88
N TRP A 68 -1.12 -35.98 21.59
CA TRP A 68 -1.84 -37.16 21.13
C TRP A 68 -1.07 -38.46 21.42
N VAL A 69 0.26 -38.43 21.27
CA VAL A 69 1.14 -39.57 21.60
C VAL A 69 1.19 -39.82 23.11
N THR A 70 1.25 -38.78 23.94
CA THR A 70 1.32 -38.92 25.40
C THR A 70 -0.01 -39.31 26.05
N ARG A 71 -1.14 -39.04 25.39
CA ARG A 71 -2.48 -39.39 25.88
C ARG A 71 -2.94 -40.80 25.49
N ARG A 72 -2.24 -41.45 24.55
CA ARG A 72 -2.53 -42.81 24.07
C ARG A 72 -1.77 -43.84 24.89
#